data_AF-A0AAE5LV25-F1
#
_entry.id   AF-A0AAE5LV25-F1
#
_cell.length_a   1.000
_cell.length_b   1.000
_cell.length_c   1.000
_cell.angle_alpha   90.00
_cell.angle_beta   90.00
_cell.angle_gamma   90.00
#
_symmetry.space_group_name_H-M   'P 1'
#
loop_
_entity.id
_entity.type
_entity.pdbx_description
1 polymer ?
#
loop_
_entity_poly.entity_id
_entity_poly.type
_entity_poly.pdbx_seq_one_letter_code
_entity_poly.pdbx_strand_id
1 'polypeptide(L)'
;MSTFELVESVRDILAVDSDAFRAEAQADADVILKEIQNGTFDNYQSIIGLEYEFYAVSEGRWRDDGAETQYSLTRVPRRLLELIGFEKELGLHNAEMTTSPQPFNEHGLRAQESEVRGRLQAALDCTSAEGMRLVSDAMWTVPPAGETARGYLTDSIEEDGIRIATNMTDAVRYHAMANGDTTANAFRVDAPHIDIEADTVMPEALITSIQPHYQMQQAEDLPRYFNYAVRVAGPLLALGVNAPFFPADLYEDVPAETIIDEGWHENRIAVFESVLNSATEQNKVAFPEDLNSIEEAVDRVVEDETIVPMPVERRERFDDRFATLRRKHGTYWRWVRPVFDGPTRSSANARIEFRPIPAQPTVRDSVALQAAFAGLMESLTRHEHPVINLPWEDARNNFYVAVEDGIAGEQQWITSDGRETTDQSALYTELLAHAHAGLSAVGLSDAEADRYIEPLRWRVENAVTPAAWKRSIVRTEIESGASLAEAIGTMQRTYIENQRETLIDGSFADWG
;
A
#
# COMPACT_ATOMS: atom_id res chain seq x y z
N MET A 1 20.80 8.35 14.04
CA MET A 1 21.20 9.76 14.17
C MET A 1 20.94 10.20 15.62
N SER A 2 21.68 11.17 16.18
CA SER A 2 21.26 11.81 17.45
C SER A 2 20.10 12.78 17.21
N THR A 3 19.31 13.12 18.23
CA THR A 3 18.19 14.07 18.07
C THR A 3 18.66 15.44 17.57
N PHE A 4 19.78 15.93 18.12
CA PHE A 4 20.39 17.18 17.68
C PHE A 4 20.77 17.17 16.18
N GLU A 5 21.45 16.11 15.71
CA GLU A 5 21.80 15.95 14.29
C GLU A 5 20.56 15.87 13.38
N LEU A 6 19.48 15.25 13.87
CA LEU A 6 18.21 15.16 13.14
C LEU A 6 17.54 16.52 13.04
N VAL A 7 17.50 17.30 14.12
CA VAL A 7 16.96 18.67 14.15
C VAL A 7 17.72 19.58 13.18
N GLU A 8 19.06 19.53 13.18
CA GLU A 8 19.87 20.28 12.22
C GLU A 8 19.57 19.85 10.77
N SER A 9 19.49 18.55 10.51
CA SER A 9 19.17 18.03 9.17
C SER A 9 17.77 18.46 8.69
N VAL A 10 16.78 18.48 9.58
CA VAL A 10 15.42 18.94 9.24
C VAL A 10 15.46 20.42 8.86
N ARG A 11 16.16 21.26 9.63
CA ARG A 11 16.30 22.69 9.31
C ARG A 11 16.99 22.93 7.98
N ASP A 12 18.06 22.18 7.69
CA ASP A 12 18.77 22.30 6.43
C ASP A 12 17.87 21.99 5.25
N ILE A 13 17.02 20.97 5.36
CA ILE A 13 16.04 20.62 4.33
C ILE A 13 14.94 21.68 4.19
N LEU A 14 14.43 22.20 5.31
CA LEU A 14 13.41 23.25 5.28
C LEU A 14 13.92 24.57 4.68
N ALA A 15 15.24 24.81 4.69
CA ALA A 15 15.86 25.99 4.11
C ALA A 15 16.11 25.90 2.58
N VAL A 16 15.81 24.75 1.95
CA VAL A 16 16.02 24.55 0.52
C VAL A 16 15.05 25.40 -0.30
N ASP A 17 15.58 26.05 -1.34
CA ASP A 17 14.78 26.88 -2.24
C ASP A 17 13.82 26.00 -3.08
N SER A 18 12.52 26.12 -2.77
CA SER A 18 11.45 25.36 -3.44
C SER A 18 11.31 25.71 -4.92
N ASP A 19 11.55 26.95 -5.31
CA ASP A 19 11.43 27.38 -6.72
C ASP A 19 12.61 26.85 -7.53
N ALA A 20 13.83 26.85 -6.97
CA ALA A 20 14.98 26.19 -7.57
C ALA A 20 14.75 24.68 -7.72
N PHE A 21 14.23 24.01 -6.68
CA PHE A 21 13.89 22.58 -6.72
C PHE A 21 12.86 22.26 -7.82
N ARG A 22 11.80 23.07 -7.95
CA ARG A 22 10.79 22.91 -9.02
C ARG A 22 11.38 23.10 -10.42
N ALA A 23 12.22 24.11 -10.60
CA ALA A 23 12.88 24.35 -11.88
C ALA A 23 13.81 23.19 -12.27
N GLU A 24 14.52 22.60 -11.31
CA GLU A 24 15.33 21.41 -11.53
C GLU A 24 14.47 20.17 -11.85
N ALA A 25 13.33 19.98 -11.17
CA ALA A 25 12.41 18.89 -11.48
C ALA A 25 11.86 18.98 -12.92
N GLN A 26 11.59 20.19 -13.41
CA GLN A 26 11.20 20.42 -14.80
C GLN A 26 12.33 20.08 -15.79
N ALA A 27 13.58 20.46 -15.48
CA ALA A 27 14.72 20.12 -16.33
C ALA A 27 14.98 18.60 -16.38
N ASP A 28 14.77 17.93 -15.25
CA ASP A 28 14.83 16.46 -15.15
C ASP A 28 13.69 15.79 -15.98
N ALA A 29 12.49 16.39 -16.02
CA ALA A 29 11.38 15.92 -16.85
C ALA A 29 11.73 15.93 -18.35
N ASP A 30 12.35 17.01 -18.85
CA ASP A 30 12.83 17.09 -20.24
C ASP A 30 13.80 15.94 -20.58
N VAL A 31 14.62 15.51 -19.61
CA VAL A 31 15.51 14.35 -19.77
C VAL A 31 14.71 13.06 -19.89
N ILE A 32 13.73 12.83 -19.02
CA ILE A 32 12.87 11.64 -19.06
C ILE A 32 12.15 11.56 -20.41
N LEU A 33 11.46 12.63 -20.83
CA LEU A 33 10.71 12.66 -22.08
C LEU A 33 11.60 12.37 -23.30
N LYS A 34 12.81 12.94 -23.33
CA LYS A 34 13.78 12.66 -24.39
C LYS A 34 14.22 11.19 -24.38
N GLU A 35 14.45 10.59 -23.22
CA GLU A 35 14.89 9.19 -23.13
C GLU A 35 13.75 8.20 -23.44
N ILE A 36 12.50 8.56 -23.15
CA ILE A 36 11.29 7.84 -23.61
C ILE A 36 11.24 7.83 -25.14
N GLN A 37 11.38 8.99 -25.79
CA GLN A 37 11.42 9.08 -27.26
C GLN A 37 12.57 8.29 -27.90
N ASN A 38 13.67 8.09 -27.16
CA ASN A 38 14.80 7.27 -27.60
C ASN A 38 14.57 5.75 -27.39
N GLY A 39 13.43 5.34 -26.82
CA GLY A 39 13.13 3.95 -26.44
C GLY A 39 13.98 3.44 -25.27
N THR A 40 14.53 4.31 -24.44
CA THR A 40 15.39 3.89 -23.30
C THR A 40 14.57 3.21 -22.22
N PHE A 41 13.30 3.58 -22.06
CA PHE A 41 12.38 3.01 -21.08
C PHE A 41 11.59 1.80 -21.60
N ASP A 42 11.76 1.43 -22.87
CA ASP A 42 11.12 0.27 -23.48
C ASP A 42 11.79 -1.02 -23.00
N ASN A 43 11.00 -2.09 -22.97
CA ASN A 43 11.47 -3.42 -22.65
C ASN A 43 10.93 -4.47 -23.63
N TYR A 44 11.64 -5.59 -23.76
CA TYR A 44 11.28 -6.66 -24.70
C TYR A 44 9.95 -7.36 -24.34
N GLN A 45 9.59 -7.39 -23.06
CA GLN A 45 8.39 -8.05 -22.55
C GLN A 45 7.87 -7.28 -21.33
N SER A 46 6.63 -7.50 -20.94
CA SER A 46 6.11 -6.90 -19.70
C SER A 46 6.89 -7.42 -18.49
N ILE A 47 7.06 -6.60 -17.46
CA ILE A 47 7.74 -6.93 -16.20
C ILE A 47 6.77 -6.73 -15.04
N ILE A 48 6.86 -7.61 -14.05
CA ILE A 48 6.15 -7.51 -12.77
C ILE A 48 7.14 -7.33 -11.61
N GLY A 49 6.67 -6.67 -10.56
CA GLY A 49 7.33 -6.53 -9.27
C GLY A 49 6.30 -6.39 -8.15
N LEU A 50 6.75 -6.44 -6.91
CA LEU A 50 5.90 -6.32 -5.72
C LEU A 50 6.66 -5.63 -4.60
N GLU A 51 6.07 -4.60 -4.02
CA GLU A 51 6.41 -4.11 -2.68
C GLU A 51 5.42 -4.70 -1.68
N TYR A 52 5.90 -5.05 -0.48
CA TYR A 52 5.14 -5.76 0.52
C TYR A 52 5.55 -5.31 1.93
N GLU A 53 4.62 -4.69 2.64
CA GLU A 53 4.81 -4.12 3.97
C GLU A 53 4.25 -5.02 5.08
N PHE A 54 4.85 -4.90 6.27
CA PHE A 54 4.54 -5.66 7.47
C PHE A 54 4.64 -4.77 8.71
N TYR A 55 3.99 -5.15 9.80
CA TYR A 55 4.32 -4.65 11.14
C TYR A 55 4.85 -5.78 12.03
N ALA A 56 5.63 -5.44 13.05
CA ALA A 56 6.14 -6.42 14.00
C ALA A 56 5.32 -6.47 15.30
N VAL A 57 5.12 -7.69 15.81
CA VAL A 57 4.57 -7.94 17.14
C VAL A 57 5.57 -8.71 18.00
N SER A 58 5.49 -8.53 19.32
CA SER A 58 6.22 -9.37 20.27
C SER A 58 5.58 -10.76 20.36
N GLU A 59 6.39 -11.80 20.25
CA GLU A 59 6.02 -13.16 20.64
C GLU A 59 6.51 -13.38 22.08
N GLY A 60 5.60 -13.70 23.01
CA GLY A 60 5.82 -13.72 24.48
C GLY A 60 6.88 -14.67 25.05
N ARG A 61 7.90 -15.06 24.27
CA ARG A 61 8.99 -15.97 24.64
C ARG A 61 9.79 -15.52 25.88
N TRP A 62 9.75 -14.23 26.22
CA TRP A 62 10.44 -13.64 27.38
C TRP A 62 9.52 -13.31 28.56
N ARG A 63 8.23 -13.65 28.49
CA ARG A 63 7.24 -13.46 29.56
C ARG A 63 7.02 -14.79 30.30
N ASP A 64 7.72 -14.96 31.41
CA ASP A 64 7.71 -16.16 32.28
C ASP A 64 6.61 -16.10 33.36
N ASP A 65 5.42 -15.59 33.00
CA ASP A 65 4.35 -15.26 33.96
C ASP A 65 2.99 -15.92 33.65
N GLY A 66 2.92 -16.85 32.69
CA GLY A 66 1.73 -17.70 32.49
C GLY A 66 0.45 -16.95 32.09
N ALA A 67 0.57 -15.69 31.66
CA ALA A 67 -0.49 -14.95 30.98
C ALA A 67 -0.64 -15.49 29.56
N GLU A 68 -1.89 -15.57 29.08
CA GLU A 68 -2.23 -15.93 27.70
C GLU A 68 -1.33 -15.22 26.68
N THR A 69 -1.01 -15.89 25.57
CA THR A 69 -0.21 -15.37 24.45
C THR A 69 -0.77 -14.03 23.96
N GLN A 70 -0.24 -12.94 24.50
CA GLN A 70 -0.57 -11.59 24.05
C GLN A 70 0.48 -11.13 23.03
N TYR A 71 0.07 -11.04 21.77
CA TYR A 71 0.79 -10.27 20.77
C TYR A 71 0.57 -8.78 21.07
N SER A 72 1.65 -8.00 21.04
CA SER A 72 1.60 -6.54 21.14
C SER A 72 2.56 -5.94 20.13
N LEU A 73 2.22 -4.79 19.54
CA LEU A 73 3.08 -4.12 18.58
C LEU A 73 4.48 -3.92 19.18
N THR A 74 5.52 -4.13 18.38
CA THR A 74 6.90 -3.94 18.84
C THR A 74 7.73 -3.19 17.81
N ARG A 75 8.68 -2.41 18.32
CA ARG A 75 9.63 -1.66 17.49
C ARG A 75 10.66 -2.64 16.93
N VAL A 76 10.95 -2.56 15.64
CA VAL A 76 11.95 -3.40 14.96
C VAL A 76 13.32 -2.75 15.08
N PRO A 77 14.33 -3.41 15.66
CA PRO A 77 15.69 -2.89 15.67
C PRO A 77 16.18 -2.64 14.24
N ARG A 78 16.72 -1.44 13.97
CA ARG A 78 17.12 -1.06 12.60
C ARG A 78 18.20 -1.98 12.01
N ARG A 79 19.10 -2.48 12.84
CA ARG A 79 20.09 -3.49 12.45
C ARG A 79 19.47 -4.83 12.06
N LEU A 80 18.33 -5.18 12.66
CA LEU A 80 17.60 -6.40 12.31
C LEU A 80 16.99 -6.28 10.91
N LEU A 81 16.37 -5.15 10.57
CA LEU A 81 15.87 -4.88 9.21
C LEU A 81 16.97 -5.03 8.16
N GLU A 82 18.12 -4.41 8.40
CA GLU A 82 19.30 -4.51 7.52
C GLU A 82 19.79 -5.97 7.39
N LEU A 83 19.74 -6.75 8.48
CA LEU A 83 20.15 -8.16 8.50
C LEU A 83 19.20 -9.05 7.67
N ILE A 84 17.90 -8.81 7.74
CA ILE A 84 16.90 -9.60 7.00
C ILE A 84 16.68 -9.08 5.57
N GLY A 85 17.32 -7.97 5.18
CA GLY A 85 17.20 -7.38 3.85
C GLY A 85 15.85 -6.73 3.61
N PHE A 86 15.30 -6.08 4.63
CA PHE A 86 14.07 -5.28 4.59
C PHE A 86 14.40 -3.79 4.69
N GLU A 87 13.58 -2.96 4.08
CA GLU A 87 13.69 -1.51 4.11
C GLU A 87 13.00 -0.92 5.35
N LYS A 88 13.41 0.30 5.70
CA LYS A 88 12.87 1.04 6.85
C LYS A 88 11.67 1.83 6.37
N GLU A 89 10.52 1.58 6.98
CA GLU A 89 9.32 2.38 6.77
C GLU A 89 9.14 3.50 7.81
N LEU A 90 8.07 4.29 7.66
CA LEU A 90 7.78 5.46 8.49
C LEU A 90 7.84 5.11 9.99
N GLY A 91 7.08 4.12 10.45
CA GLY A 91 7.09 3.72 11.86
C GLY A 91 8.30 2.89 12.27
N LEU A 92 8.63 2.91 13.56
CA LEU A 92 9.64 2.02 14.14
C LEU A 92 9.24 0.54 14.11
N HIS A 93 7.96 0.24 13.94
CA HIS A 93 7.43 -1.13 13.94
C HIS A 93 7.18 -1.69 12.53
N ASN A 94 7.22 -0.86 11.49
CA ASN A 94 6.98 -1.27 10.10
C ASN A 94 8.26 -1.83 9.45
N ALA A 95 8.08 -2.73 8.50
CA ALA A 95 9.13 -3.32 7.68
C ALA A 95 8.61 -3.50 6.25
N GLU A 96 9.44 -3.23 5.25
CA GLU A 96 9.07 -3.42 3.84
C GLU A 96 10.05 -4.38 3.15
N MET A 97 9.53 -5.21 2.25
CA MET A 97 10.33 -5.92 1.26
C MET A 97 9.87 -5.59 -0.15
N THR A 98 10.85 -5.50 -1.06
CA THR A 98 10.59 -5.30 -2.49
C THR A 98 11.21 -6.43 -3.28
N THR A 99 10.44 -7.09 -4.13
CA THR A 99 10.92 -8.19 -4.98
C THR A 99 11.78 -7.68 -6.13
N SER A 100 12.66 -8.54 -6.63
CA SER A 100 13.39 -8.24 -7.85
C SER A 100 12.42 -8.22 -9.05
N PRO A 101 12.56 -7.31 -10.03
CA PRO A 101 11.69 -7.29 -11.21
C PRO A 101 11.83 -8.59 -12.00
N GLN A 102 10.70 -9.18 -12.42
CA GLN A 102 10.65 -10.42 -13.18
C GLN A 102 9.86 -10.25 -14.47
N PRO A 103 10.23 -10.93 -15.57
CA PRO A 103 9.39 -11.07 -16.75
C PRO A 103 7.96 -11.52 -16.40
N PHE A 104 6.94 -10.93 -17.02
CA PHE A 104 5.58 -11.40 -16.85
C PHE A 104 5.32 -12.64 -17.71
N ASN A 105 5.64 -13.80 -17.16
CA ASN A 105 5.38 -15.12 -17.74
C ASN A 105 5.32 -16.16 -16.59
N GLU A 106 5.12 -17.43 -16.96
CA GLU A 106 5.06 -18.56 -16.01
C GLU A 106 6.22 -18.56 -15.00
N HIS A 107 7.45 -18.40 -15.47
CA HIS A 107 8.63 -18.48 -14.63
C HIS A 107 8.80 -17.24 -13.75
N GLY A 108 8.46 -16.05 -14.27
CA GLY A 108 8.60 -14.82 -13.50
C GLY A 108 7.60 -14.73 -12.34
N LEU A 109 6.34 -15.15 -12.54
CA LEU A 109 5.38 -15.24 -11.43
C LEU A 109 5.81 -16.25 -10.36
N ARG A 110 6.28 -17.43 -10.77
CA ARG A 110 6.86 -18.40 -9.83
C ARG A 110 8.09 -17.85 -9.11
N ALA A 111 8.91 -17.05 -9.78
CA ALA A 111 10.06 -16.39 -9.19
C ALA A 111 9.65 -15.32 -8.16
N GLN A 112 8.64 -14.50 -8.45
CA GLN A 112 8.06 -13.57 -7.47
C GLN A 112 7.58 -14.30 -6.22
N GLU A 113 6.74 -15.33 -6.38
CA GLU A 113 6.22 -16.12 -5.26
C GLU A 113 7.34 -16.78 -4.45
N SER A 114 8.33 -17.37 -5.13
CA SER A 114 9.46 -18.05 -4.48
C SER A 114 10.38 -17.07 -3.75
N GLU A 115 10.61 -15.88 -4.31
CA GLU A 115 11.41 -14.83 -3.69
C GLU A 115 10.74 -14.34 -2.40
N VAL A 116 9.44 -14.04 -2.43
CA VAL A 116 8.68 -13.63 -1.24
C VAL A 116 8.74 -14.73 -0.18
N ARG A 117 8.42 -15.98 -0.53
CA ARG A 117 8.45 -17.10 0.43
C ARG A 117 9.83 -17.28 1.05
N GLY A 118 10.89 -17.29 0.23
CA GLY A 118 12.26 -17.50 0.69
C GLY A 118 12.76 -16.39 1.61
N ARG A 119 12.53 -15.12 1.24
CA ARG A 119 12.95 -13.96 2.04
C ARG A 119 12.13 -13.81 3.30
N LEU A 120 10.81 -14.00 3.23
CA LEU A 120 9.93 -13.88 4.38
C LEU A 120 10.16 -15.01 5.39
N GLN A 121 10.37 -16.25 4.94
CA GLN A 121 10.75 -17.36 5.84
C GLN A 121 12.05 -17.04 6.60
N ALA A 122 13.09 -16.58 5.89
CA ALA A 122 14.35 -16.21 6.52
C ALA A 122 14.19 -15.05 7.52
N ALA A 123 13.34 -14.06 7.20
CA ALA A 123 13.02 -12.96 8.09
C ALA A 123 12.26 -13.42 9.34
N LEU A 124 11.28 -14.32 9.20
CA LEU A 124 10.52 -14.91 10.31
C LEU A 124 11.40 -15.74 11.24
N ASP A 125 12.30 -16.56 10.68
CA ASP A 125 13.27 -17.35 11.46
C ASP A 125 14.19 -16.42 12.29
N CYS A 126 14.65 -15.32 11.68
CA CYS A 126 15.50 -14.36 12.35
C CYS A 126 14.77 -13.54 13.42
N THR A 127 13.55 -13.08 13.14
CA THR A 127 12.76 -12.26 14.08
C THR A 127 12.24 -13.08 15.26
N SER A 128 11.83 -14.34 15.04
CA SER A 128 11.36 -15.22 16.12
C SER A 128 12.48 -15.57 17.11
N ALA A 129 13.73 -15.63 16.65
CA ALA A 129 14.89 -15.75 17.54
C ALA A 129 15.01 -14.57 18.53
N GLU A 130 14.58 -13.38 18.11
CA GLU A 130 14.55 -12.16 18.91
C GLU A 130 13.22 -11.97 19.68
N GLY A 131 12.29 -12.93 19.62
CA GLY A 131 10.98 -12.84 20.26
C GLY A 131 10.01 -11.88 19.55
N MET A 132 10.16 -11.72 18.23
CA MET A 132 9.29 -10.90 17.39
C MET A 132 8.74 -11.70 16.22
N ARG A 133 7.62 -11.26 15.66
CA ARG A 133 7.06 -11.80 14.42
C ARG A 133 6.66 -10.66 13.50
N LEU A 134 7.00 -10.78 12.22
CA LEU A 134 6.42 -9.94 11.17
C LEU A 134 5.01 -10.43 10.84
N VAL A 135 4.07 -9.51 10.81
CA VAL A 135 2.66 -9.75 10.51
C VAL A 135 2.32 -9.03 9.21
N SER A 136 1.79 -9.79 8.24
CA SER A 136 1.18 -9.21 7.04
C SER A 136 -0.28 -8.90 7.33
N ASP A 137 -0.56 -7.66 7.71
CA ASP A 137 -1.93 -7.23 7.94
C ASP A 137 -2.05 -5.72 7.73
N ALA A 138 -3.15 -5.30 7.10
CA ALA A 138 -3.37 -3.94 6.61
C ALA A 138 -3.24 -2.85 7.68
N MET A 139 -3.60 -3.17 8.92
CA MET A 139 -3.56 -2.23 10.03
C MET A 139 -3.46 -2.98 11.36
N TRP A 140 -2.60 -2.53 12.26
CA TRP A 140 -2.52 -3.08 13.61
C TRP A 140 -3.56 -2.45 14.55
N THR A 141 -4.01 -3.20 15.55
CA THR A 141 -5.04 -2.73 16.50
C THR A 141 -4.66 -2.82 17.98
N VAL A 142 -3.65 -3.61 18.33
CA VAL A 142 -3.12 -3.72 19.70
C VAL A 142 -1.77 -2.97 19.78
N PRO A 143 -1.68 -1.90 20.60
CA PRO A 143 -0.45 -1.12 20.76
C PRO A 143 0.65 -1.90 21.51
N PRO A 144 1.85 -1.32 21.67
CA PRO A 144 2.89 -1.95 22.48
C PRO A 144 2.44 -2.19 23.92
N ALA A 145 2.98 -3.24 24.53
CA ALA A 145 2.64 -3.60 25.91
C ALA A 145 2.92 -2.46 26.89
N GLY A 146 1.87 -2.03 27.61
CA GLY A 146 1.95 -0.95 28.59
C GLY A 146 1.80 0.46 28.00
N GLU A 147 1.56 0.57 26.70
CA GLU A 147 1.28 1.82 25.99
C GLU A 147 -0.17 1.82 25.47
N THR A 148 -0.69 2.99 25.13
CA THR A 148 -1.97 3.18 24.42
C THR A 148 -1.68 3.47 22.95
N ALA A 149 -2.56 3.13 22.00
CA ALA A 149 -2.34 3.45 20.59
C ALA A 149 -2.31 4.96 20.36
N ARG A 150 -3.19 5.70 21.04
CA ARG A 150 -3.19 7.17 21.02
C ARG A 150 -1.84 7.73 21.45
N GLY A 151 -1.35 7.32 22.62
CA GLY A 151 -0.04 7.73 23.12
C GLY A 151 1.08 7.38 22.14
N TYR A 152 1.13 6.14 21.65
CA TYR A 152 2.18 5.68 20.73
C TYR A 152 2.23 6.49 19.43
N LEU A 153 1.07 6.79 18.83
CA LEU A 153 0.94 7.49 17.55
C LEU A 153 1.10 9.01 17.66
N THR A 154 0.87 9.58 18.85
CA THR A 154 0.93 11.04 19.07
C THR A 154 2.20 11.48 19.80
N ASP A 155 2.98 10.55 20.36
CA ASP A 155 4.18 10.86 21.12
C ASP A 155 5.24 11.55 20.25
N SER A 156 5.58 12.77 20.66
CA SER A 156 6.57 13.61 20.02
C SER A 156 7.26 14.51 21.03
N ILE A 157 8.47 14.94 20.68
CA ILE A 157 9.22 15.96 21.42
C ILE A 157 9.42 17.18 20.54
N GLU A 158 9.56 18.34 21.16
CA GLU A 158 9.98 19.56 20.48
C GLU A 158 11.40 19.92 20.92
N GLU A 159 12.31 20.02 19.96
CA GLU A 159 13.69 20.48 20.21
C GLU A 159 14.01 21.64 19.25
N ASP A 160 14.33 22.78 19.84
CA ASP A 160 14.53 24.06 19.16
C ASP A 160 13.47 24.41 18.07
N GLY A 161 12.20 24.19 18.38
CA GLY A 161 11.07 24.48 17.48
C GLY A 161 10.83 23.44 16.38
N ILE A 162 11.54 22.30 16.41
CA ILE A 162 11.31 21.16 15.50
C ILE A 162 10.62 20.03 16.27
N ARG A 163 9.48 19.59 15.77
CA ARG A 163 8.69 18.47 16.29
C ARG A 163 9.22 17.14 15.74
N ILE A 164 9.59 16.24 16.64
CA ILE A 164 10.18 14.93 16.33
C ILE A 164 9.32 13.84 16.96
N ALA A 165 8.65 13.03 16.14
CA ALA A 165 7.94 11.85 16.60
C ALA A 165 8.91 10.81 17.17
N THR A 166 8.62 10.26 18.34
CA THR A 166 9.51 9.32 19.04
C THR A 166 9.46 7.91 18.45
N ASN A 167 8.34 7.58 17.79
CA ASN A 167 8.07 6.26 17.24
C ASN A 167 8.18 6.19 15.70
N MET A 168 8.74 7.24 15.10
CA MET A 168 9.02 7.34 13.66
C MET A 168 10.52 7.07 13.38
N THR A 169 10.83 6.65 12.16
CA THR A 169 12.20 6.52 11.67
C THR A 169 12.93 7.86 11.64
N ASP A 170 14.25 7.86 11.79
CA ASP A 170 15.10 9.07 11.74
C ASP A 170 15.31 9.59 10.31
N ALA A 171 14.47 9.19 9.36
CA ALA A 171 14.50 9.72 8.01
C ALA A 171 13.97 11.15 8.00
N VAL A 172 14.89 12.08 7.71
CA VAL A 172 14.66 13.54 7.74
C VAL A 172 13.40 13.96 6.98
N ARG A 173 13.06 13.28 5.88
CA ARG A 173 11.87 13.57 5.06
C ARG A 173 10.58 13.61 5.88
N TYR A 174 10.36 12.64 6.76
CA TYR A 174 9.08 12.52 7.46
C TYR A 174 8.96 13.54 8.58
N HIS A 175 10.08 13.84 9.25
CA HIS A 175 10.12 14.92 10.24
C HIS A 175 9.94 16.29 9.57
N ALA A 176 10.56 16.53 8.41
CA ALA A 176 10.37 17.77 7.68
C ALA A 176 8.92 17.98 7.22
N MET A 177 8.18 16.91 6.87
CA MET A 177 6.75 17.00 6.53
C MET A 177 5.91 17.57 7.68
N ALA A 178 6.29 17.30 8.93
CA ALA A 178 5.62 17.81 10.12
C ALA A 178 6.05 19.23 10.55
N ASN A 179 7.04 19.82 9.88
CA ASN A 179 7.68 21.07 10.30
C ASN A 179 7.81 22.12 9.18
N GLY A 180 7.16 21.92 8.03
CA GLY A 180 7.16 22.89 6.94
C GLY A 180 6.29 24.11 7.23
N ASP A 181 6.61 25.24 6.59
CA ASP A 181 5.86 26.50 6.76
C ASP A 181 4.39 26.39 6.33
N THR A 182 4.08 25.46 5.43
CA THR A 182 2.72 25.19 4.92
C THR A 182 2.06 23.98 5.61
N THR A 183 2.76 23.32 6.53
CA THR A 183 2.25 22.14 7.22
C THR A 183 1.11 22.53 8.17
N ALA A 184 0.07 21.70 8.25
CA ALA A 184 -0.96 21.86 9.27
C ALA A 184 -0.39 21.94 10.69
N ASN A 185 -1.10 22.66 11.56
CA ASN A 185 -0.76 22.72 12.97
C ASN A 185 -0.85 21.35 13.63
N ALA A 186 -1.75 20.49 13.14
CA ALA A 186 -1.92 19.12 13.58
C ALA A 186 -2.46 18.22 12.44
N PHE A 187 -2.16 16.93 12.55
CA PHE A 187 -2.54 15.87 11.63
C PHE A 187 -3.71 15.08 12.23
N ARG A 188 -4.73 14.76 11.41
CA ARG A 188 -5.93 14.05 11.85
C ARG A 188 -6.25 12.88 10.92
N VAL A 189 -7.00 11.92 11.45
CA VAL A 189 -7.60 10.84 10.67
C VAL A 189 -9.10 11.11 10.57
N ASP A 190 -9.60 11.26 9.34
CA ASP A 190 -11.03 11.42 9.05
C ASP A 190 -11.62 10.06 8.68
N ALA A 191 -12.20 9.37 9.66
CA ALA A 191 -12.85 8.07 9.51
C ALA A 191 -14.01 7.95 10.52
N PRO A 192 -15.01 7.08 10.28
CA PRO A 192 -16.17 6.95 11.16
C PRO A 192 -15.79 6.73 12.63
N HIS A 193 -16.26 7.63 13.49
CA HIS A 193 -16.07 7.59 14.96
C HIS A 193 -14.62 7.61 15.45
N ILE A 194 -13.68 8.09 14.63
CA ILE A 194 -12.29 8.23 15.01
C ILE A 194 -12.00 9.66 15.45
N ASP A 195 -11.41 9.79 16.65
CA ASP A 195 -10.93 11.05 17.18
C ASP A 195 -9.43 10.91 17.48
N ILE A 196 -8.56 11.25 16.54
CA ILE A 196 -7.12 11.33 16.77
C ILE A 196 -6.53 12.58 16.11
N GLU A 197 -5.73 13.30 16.89
CA GLU A 197 -4.94 14.44 16.46
C GLU A 197 -3.49 14.24 16.90
N ALA A 198 -2.54 14.46 16.00
CA ALA A 198 -1.11 14.29 16.24
C ALA A 198 -0.32 15.50 15.73
N ASP A 199 0.80 15.77 16.39
CA ASP A 199 1.73 16.86 16.00
C ASP A 199 2.58 16.52 14.76
N THR A 200 2.56 15.26 14.33
CA THR A 200 3.39 14.74 13.23
C THR A 200 2.60 13.76 12.35
N VAL A 201 3.20 13.37 11.23
CA VAL A 201 2.63 12.37 10.30
C VAL A 201 2.57 10.94 10.84
N MET A 202 2.99 10.71 12.10
CA MET A 202 3.08 9.38 12.72
C MET A 202 1.81 8.51 12.66
N PRO A 203 0.57 9.06 12.68
CA PRO A 203 -0.64 8.25 12.46
C PRO A 203 -0.64 7.45 11.14
N GLU A 204 0.11 7.88 10.13
CA GLU A 204 0.28 7.12 8.87
C GLU A 204 0.96 5.76 9.09
N ALA A 205 1.78 5.59 10.13
CA ALA A 205 2.42 4.30 10.43
C ALA A 205 1.44 3.19 10.84
N LEU A 206 0.15 3.50 11.04
CA LEU A 206 -0.88 2.51 11.33
C LEU A 206 -0.98 1.43 10.25
N ILE A 207 -0.66 1.77 9.01
CA ILE A 207 -1.10 1.03 7.84
C ILE A 207 0.03 0.27 7.14
N THR A 208 -0.33 -0.80 6.44
CA THR A 208 0.56 -1.54 5.55
C THR A 208 -0.17 -1.97 4.27
N SER A 209 0.58 -2.20 3.19
CA SER A 209 0.06 -2.48 1.86
C SER A 209 0.88 -3.51 1.09
N ILE A 210 0.31 -3.97 -0.03
CA ILE A 210 1.09 -4.51 -1.13
C ILE A 210 0.96 -3.58 -2.33
N GLN A 211 2.03 -3.45 -3.11
CA GLN A 211 2.06 -2.57 -4.27
C GLN A 211 2.52 -3.36 -5.50
N PRO A 212 1.59 -4.00 -6.25
CA PRO A 212 1.92 -4.62 -7.52
C PRO A 212 2.47 -3.60 -8.52
N HIS A 213 3.61 -3.93 -9.12
CA HIS A 213 4.20 -3.17 -10.21
C HIS A 213 3.97 -3.87 -11.55
N TYR A 214 3.59 -3.10 -12.57
CA TYR A 214 3.48 -3.58 -13.94
C TYR A 214 4.17 -2.61 -14.90
N GLN A 215 5.22 -3.08 -15.57
CA GLN A 215 5.88 -2.39 -16.66
C GLN A 215 5.43 -3.01 -17.98
N MET A 216 4.90 -2.18 -18.87
CA MET A 216 4.55 -2.53 -20.24
C MET A 216 5.79 -2.59 -21.15
N GLN A 217 5.62 -3.12 -22.37
CA GLN A 217 6.73 -3.26 -23.33
C GLN A 217 7.19 -1.92 -23.90
N GLN A 218 6.26 -1.05 -24.28
CA GLN A 218 6.55 0.28 -24.82
C GLN A 218 6.12 1.33 -23.80
N ALA A 219 7.02 2.22 -23.43
CA ALA A 219 6.73 3.26 -22.44
C ALA A 219 5.58 4.19 -22.89
N GLU A 220 5.46 4.42 -24.21
CA GLU A 220 4.40 5.20 -24.84
C GLU A 220 2.98 4.63 -24.60
N ASP A 221 2.86 3.32 -24.31
CA ASP A 221 1.56 2.69 -24.02
C ASP A 221 1.08 2.94 -22.58
N LEU A 222 1.93 3.48 -21.70
CA LEU A 222 1.61 3.67 -20.28
C LEU A 222 0.26 4.34 -20.04
N PRO A 223 -0.15 5.44 -20.73
CA PRO A 223 -1.45 6.08 -20.49
C PRO A 223 -2.63 5.12 -20.67
N ARG A 224 -2.58 4.24 -21.68
CA ARG A 224 -3.63 3.25 -21.95
C ARG A 224 -3.71 2.23 -20.80
N TYR A 225 -2.58 1.66 -20.41
CA TYR A 225 -2.53 0.70 -19.30
C TYR A 225 -2.95 1.35 -17.97
N PHE A 226 -2.52 2.59 -17.74
CA PHE A 226 -2.86 3.37 -16.55
C PHE A 226 -4.37 3.58 -16.46
N ASN A 227 -5.01 3.96 -17.56
CA ASN A 227 -6.46 4.18 -17.56
C ASN A 227 -7.25 2.88 -17.32
N TYR A 228 -6.75 1.72 -17.76
CA TYR A 228 -7.31 0.43 -17.34
C TYR A 228 -7.09 0.16 -15.85
N ALA A 229 -5.89 0.44 -15.33
CA ALA A 229 -5.59 0.30 -13.91
C ALA A 229 -6.54 1.16 -13.03
N VAL A 230 -6.87 2.38 -13.48
CA VAL A 230 -7.89 3.24 -12.87
C VAL A 230 -9.25 2.55 -12.78
N ARG A 231 -9.70 1.87 -13.85
CA ARG A 231 -11.03 1.21 -13.86
C ARG A 231 -11.10 -0.03 -12.99
N VAL A 232 -9.99 -0.75 -12.82
CA VAL A 232 -9.96 -1.95 -11.97
C VAL A 232 -9.58 -1.67 -10.53
N ALA A 233 -9.25 -0.41 -10.18
CA ALA A 233 -8.85 -0.01 -8.83
C ALA A 233 -9.90 -0.35 -7.76
N GLY A 234 -11.16 0.09 -7.95
CA GLY A 234 -12.26 -0.25 -7.04
C GLY A 234 -12.56 -1.75 -6.98
N PRO A 235 -12.75 -2.44 -8.12
CA PRO A 235 -13.02 -3.87 -8.13
C PRO A 235 -11.95 -4.72 -7.44
N LEU A 236 -10.66 -4.44 -7.69
CA LEU A 236 -9.57 -5.19 -7.03
C LEU A 236 -9.43 -4.82 -5.55
N LEU A 237 -9.65 -3.55 -5.18
CA LEU A 237 -9.67 -3.14 -3.78
C LEU A 237 -10.76 -3.87 -3.00
N ALA A 238 -11.97 -3.96 -3.56
CA ALA A 238 -13.11 -4.63 -2.95
C ALA A 238 -12.85 -6.11 -2.64
N LEU A 239 -12.11 -6.80 -3.50
CA LEU A 239 -11.65 -8.18 -3.26
C LEU A 239 -10.57 -8.26 -2.17
N GLY A 240 -9.79 -7.19 -1.99
CA GLY A 240 -8.60 -7.13 -1.13
C GLY A 240 -8.81 -6.54 0.26
N VAL A 241 -9.92 -5.86 0.54
CA VAL A 241 -10.13 -5.10 1.79
C VAL A 241 -9.78 -5.88 3.07
N ASN A 242 -9.02 -5.24 3.97
CA ASN A 242 -8.46 -5.86 5.17
C ASN A 242 -8.26 -4.89 6.36
N ALA A 243 -8.78 -3.66 6.31
CA ALA A 243 -8.61 -2.66 7.39
C ALA A 243 -9.93 -2.16 8.03
N PRO A 244 -10.79 -3.01 8.62
CA PRO A 244 -12.09 -2.58 9.12
C PRO A 244 -12.10 -1.95 10.52
N PHE A 245 -11.04 -2.09 11.31
CA PHE A 245 -11.01 -1.61 12.71
C PHE A 245 -9.70 -0.92 13.06
N PHE A 246 -9.81 0.19 13.78
CA PHE A 246 -8.71 0.88 14.45
C PHE A 246 -8.41 0.26 15.82
N PRO A 247 -7.28 0.62 16.47
CA PRO A 247 -7.11 0.39 17.89
C PRO A 247 -8.28 0.97 18.71
N ALA A 248 -8.77 0.20 19.69
CA ALA A 248 -10.01 0.49 20.38
C ALA A 248 -10.02 1.85 21.12
N ASP A 249 -8.87 2.32 21.61
CA ASP A 249 -8.71 3.60 22.32
C ASP A 249 -8.69 4.84 21.40
N LEU A 250 -8.78 4.63 20.07
CA LEU A 250 -8.92 5.73 19.10
C LEU A 250 -10.38 6.08 18.78
N TYR A 251 -11.31 5.19 19.11
CA TYR A 251 -12.73 5.44 18.89
C TYR A 251 -13.30 6.45 19.89
N GLU A 252 -14.27 7.24 19.43
CA GLU A 252 -15.14 8.04 20.28
C GLU A 252 -15.99 7.15 21.22
N ASP A 253 -16.57 7.75 22.26
CA ASP A 253 -17.47 7.07 23.20
C ASP A 253 -18.86 6.83 22.57
N VAL A 254 -18.91 5.90 21.62
CA VAL A 254 -20.12 5.44 20.92
C VAL A 254 -20.29 3.91 21.08
N PRO A 255 -21.52 3.37 20.98
CA PRO A 255 -21.76 1.94 21.10
C PRO A 255 -20.95 1.11 20.08
N ALA A 256 -20.48 -0.07 20.49
CA ALA A 256 -19.70 -0.96 19.64
C ALA A 256 -20.46 -1.38 18.38
N GLU A 257 -21.78 -1.57 18.48
CA GLU A 257 -22.65 -1.90 17.36
C GLU A 257 -22.67 -0.79 16.31
N THR A 258 -22.66 0.48 16.74
CA THR A 258 -22.57 1.63 15.83
C THR A 258 -21.23 1.65 15.11
N ILE A 259 -20.11 1.43 15.83
CA ILE A 259 -18.77 1.34 15.22
C ILE A 259 -18.70 0.22 14.18
N ILE A 260 -19.31 -0.93 14.46
CA ILE A 260 -19.33 -2.04 13.52
C ILE A 260 -20.19 -1.68 12.31
N ASP A 261 -21.43 -1.22 12.50
CA ASP A 261 -22.37 -1.04 11.40
C ASP A 261 -22.02 0.17 10.50
N GLU A 262 -21.46 1.24 11.06
CA GLU A 262 -21.05 2.45 10.31
C GLU A 262 -19.56 2.42 9.89
N GLY A 263 -18.77 1.50 10.43
CA GLY A 263 -17.34 1.39 10.13
C GLY A 263 -17.05 0.83 8.74
N TRP A 264 -16.10 1.48 8.04
CA TRP A 264 -15.67 1.10 6.70
C TRP A 264 -14.85 -0.20 6.67
N HIS A 265 -14.72 -0.80 5.49
CA HIS A 265 -13.99 -2.05 5.29
C HIS A 265 -12.48 -1.84 5.06
N GLU A 266 -12.07 -0.66 4.57
CA GLU A 266 -10.68 -0.35 4.24
C GLU A 266 -10.25 1.05 4.73
N ASN A 267 -10.17 1.22 6.05
CA ASN A 267 -9.83 2.50 6.67
C ASN A 267 -8.41 3.00 6.37
N ARG A 268 -7.54 2.18 5.77
CA ARG A 268 -6.21 2.61 5.32
C ARG A 268 -6.28 3.78 4.35
N ILE A 269 -7.26 3.77 3.46
CA ILE A 269 -7.44 4.86 2.49
C ILE A 269 -7.68 6.17 3.23
N ALA A 270 -8.55 6.13 4.25
CA ALA A 270 -8.88 7.26 5.11
C ALA A 270 -7.66 7.77 5.89
N VAL A 271 -6.86 6.87 6.48
CA VAL A 271 -5.62 7.22 7.19
C VAL A 271 -4.65 7.94 6.27
N PHE A 272 -4.36 7.38 5.10
CA PHE A 272 -3.35 7.95 4.21
C PHE A 272 -3.81 9.29 3.62
N GLU A 273 -5.07 9.35 3.16
CA GLU A 273 -5.65 10.59 2.61
C GLU A 273 -5.71 11.69 3.65
N SER A 274 -6.24 11.43 4.84
CA SER A 274 -6.45 12.46 5.86
C SER A 274 -5.13 13.01 6.39
N VAL A 275 -4.19 12.12 6.74
CA VAL A 275 -2.93 12.52 7.37
C VAL A 275 -2.09 13.31 6.38
N LEU A 276 -1.86 12.80 5.16
CA LEU A 276 -0.92 13.46 4.25
C LEU A 276 -1.53 14.62 3.45
N ASN A 277 -2.86 14.67 3.24
CA ASN A 277 -3.49 15.83 2.61
C ASN A 277 -3.70 16.99 3.59
N SER A 278 -3.65 16.75 4.90
CA SER A 278 -3.73 17.86 5.87
C SER A 278 -2.56 18.84 5.75
N ALA A 279 -1.42 18.41 5.19
CA ALA A 279 -0.22 19.23 5.04
C ALA A 279 -0.11 19.97 3.69
N THR A 280 -1.15 19.94 2.85
CA THR A 280 -1.09 20.42 1.46
C THR A 280 -2.31 21.24 1.08
N GLU A 281 -2.16 22.13 0.11
CA GLU A 281 -3.29 22.88 -0.45
C GLU A 281 -4.14 22.02 -1.40
N GLN A 282 -3.50 21.10 -2.11
CA GLN A 282 -4.16 20.13 -2.99
C GLN A 282 -4.03 18.71 -2.44
N ASN A 283 -5.04 17.87 -2.67
CA ASN A 283 -4.97 16.46 -2.26
C ASN A 283 -3.90 15.73 -3.06
N LYS A 284 -2.77 15.44 -2.41
CA LYS A 284 -1.67 14.66 -2.99
C LYS A 284 -1.94 13.16 -2.92
N VAL A 285 -2.52 12.70 -1.81
CA VAL A 285 -3.08 11.36 -1.70
C VAL A 285 -4.48 11.38 -2.28
N ALA A 286 -4.63 10.80 -3.46
CA ALA A 286 -5.89 10.87 -4.18
C ALA A 286 -6.06 9.74 -5.19
N PHE A 287 -7.32 9.48 -5.54
CA PHE A 287 -7.66 8.71 -6.73
C PHE A 287 -7.19 9.47 -7.98
N PRO A 288 -6.38 8.86 -8.87
CA PRO A 288 -5.79 9.57 -10.00
C PRO A 288 -6.79 9.83 -11.12
N GLU A 289 -6.62 10.97 -11.81
CA GLU A 289 -7.27 11.26 -13.09
C GLU A 289 -6.67 10.44 -14.24
N ASP A 290 -7.45 10.25 -15.31
CA ASP A 290 -7.01 9.60 -16.55
C ASP A 290 -5.83 10.32 -17.19
N LEU A 291 -4.97 9.58 -17.89
CA LEU A 291 -3.86 10.11 -18.68
C LEU A 291 -4.20 10.08 -20.17
N ASN A 292 -3.93 11.18 -20.87
CA ASN A 292 -4.09 11.29 -22.33
C ASN A 292 -2.78 11.05 -23.08
N SER A 293 -1.63 11.30 -22.44
CA SER A 293 -0.31 11.06 -23.02
C SER A 293 0.75 10.74 -21.97
N ILE A 294 1.93 10.29 -22.42
CA ILE A 294 3.06 10.01 -21.53
C ILE A 294 3.68 11.30 -20.99
N GLU A 295 3.65 12.38 -21.77
CA GLU A 295 4.07 13.71 -21.35
C GLU A 295 3.23 14.18 -20.16
N GLU A 296 1.91 14.04 -20.25
CA GLU A 296 1.00 14.37 -19.15
C GLU A 296 1.33 13.58 -17.87
N ALA A 297 1.75 12.31 -18.00
CA ALA A 297 2.16 11.50 -16.86
C ALA A 297 3.39 12.05 -16.15
N VAL A 298 4.36 12.59 -16.90
CA VAL A 298 5.58 13.22 -16.37
C VAL A 298 5.26 14.62 -15.83
N ASP A 299 4.53 15.42 -16.60
CA ASP A 299 4.20 16.81 -16.26
C ASP A 299 3.37 16.87 -14.98
N ARG A 300 2.41 15.95 -14.77
CA ARG A 300 1.65 15.88 -13.51
C ARG A 300 2.54 15.67 -12.28
N VAL A 301 3.65 14.93 -12.41
CA VAL A 301 4.61 14.78 -11.30
C VAL A 301 5.36 16.08 -11.05
N VAL A 302 5.66 16.86 -12.08
CA VAL A 302 6.36 18.16 -11.98
C VAL A 302 5.43 19.23 -11.39
N GLU A 303 4.18 19.26 -11.83
CA GLU A 303 3.16 20.24 -11.45
C GLU A 303 2.60 20.00 -10.05
N ASP A 304 2.64 18.76 -9.56
CA ASP A 304 2.16 18.41 -8.22
C ASP A 304 2.85 19.24 -7.14
N GLU A 305 2.12 19.56 -6.08
CA GLU A 305 2.60 20.42 -5.00
C GLU A 305 3.90 19.88 -4.38
N THR A 306 4.94 20.70 -4.27
CA THR A 306 6.21 20.24 -3.66
C THR A 306 6.06 20.18 -2.15
N ILE A 307 6.07 18.96 -1.58
CA ILE A 307 6.30 18.75 -0.16
C ILE A 307 7.80 18.64 0.07
N VAL A 308 8.33 19.47 0.98
CA VAL A 308 9.70 19.41 1.49
C VAL A 308 10.73 19.30 0.34
N PRO A 309 11.19 20.42 -0.24
CA PRO A 309 12.20 20.37 -1.31
C PRO A 309 13.50 19.80 -0.74
N MET A 310 13.84 18.55 -1.06
CA MET A 310 15.07 17.92 -0.57
C MET A 310 16.19 18.05 -1.60
N PRO A 311 17.42 18.42 -1.21
CA PRO A 311 18.53 18.44 -2.14
C PRO A 311 18.81 17.01 -2.61
N VAL A 312 19.28 16.89 -3.85
CA VAL A 312 19.66 15.60 -4.43
C VAL A 312 21.14 15.59 -4.76
N GLU A 313 21.82 14.54 -4.34
CA GLU A 313 23.19 14.28 -4.80
C GLU A 313 23.12 13.70 -6.21
N ARG A 314 23.80 14.35 -7.16
CA ARG A 314 24.01 13.81 -8.51
C ARG A 314 25.44 13.27 -8.63
N ARG A 315 25.59 11.98 -8.93
CA ARG A 315 26.87 11.32 -9.20
C ARG A 315 26.94 10.97 -10.69
N GLU A 316 27.33 9.74 -11.03
CA GLU A 316 27.54 9.29 -12.41
C GLU A 316 26.55 8.19 -12.87
N ARG A 317 25.52 7.88 -12.09
CA ARG A 317 24.49 6.89 -12.49
C ARG A 317 23.53 7.49 -13.52
N PHE A 318 22.79 6.64 -14.22
CA PHE A 318 21.82 7.10 -15.22
C PHE A 318 20.69 7.91 -14.58
N ASP A 319 20.16 7.43 -13.46
CA ASP A 319 19.11 8.08 -12.67
C ASP A 319 19.54 9.39 -12.01
N ASP A 320 20.85 9.67 -11.91
CA ASP A 320 21.35 10.96 -11.43
C ASP A 320 21.00 12.11 -12.39
N ARG A 321 20.67 11.80 -13.65
CA ARG A 321 20.24 12.77 -14.67
C ARG A 321 18.81 13.27 -14.48
N PHE A 322 18.03 12.61 -13.64
CA PHE A 322 16.64 12.97 -13.32
C PHE A 322 16.34 12.79 -11.81
N ALA A 323 17.37 12.99 -10.97
CA ALA A 323 17.32 12.72 -9.52
C ALA A 323 16.35 13.64 -8.76
N THR A 324 16.21 14.90 -9.15
CA THR A 324 15.28 15.85 -8.54
C THR A 324 13.84 15.44 -8.85
N LEU A 325 13.54 15.05 -10.09
CA LEU A 325 12.21 14.54 -10.43
C LEU A 325 11.88 13.23 -9.71
N ARG A 326 12.84 12.30 -9.56
CA ARG A 326 12.67 11.10 -8.72
C ARG A 326 12.40 11.44 -7.27
N ARG A 327 13.13 12.42 -6.72
CA ARG A 327 12.91 12.89 -5.35
C ARG A 327 11.50 13.47 -5.19
N LYS A 328 11.06 14.29 -6.15
CA LYS A 328 9.71 14.86 -6.18
C LYS A 328 8.63 13.77 -6.28
N HIS A 329 8.84 12.80 -7.18
CA HIS A 329 7.98 11.63 -7.36
C HIS A 329 7.77 10.82 -6.08
N GLY A 330 8.78 10.73 -5.21
CA GLY A 330 8.66 10.09 -3.89
C GLY A 330 7.59 10.70 -2.97
N THR A 331 7.09 11.90 -3.29
CA THR A 331 5.96 12.56 -2.61
C THR A 331 4.73 12.74 -3.52
N TYR A 332 4.72 12.18 -4.72
CA TYR A 332 3.55 12.11 -5.59
C TYR A 332 2.76 10.85 -5.22
N TRP A 333 1.65 10.99 -4.48
CA TRP A 333 0.99 9.86 -3.83
C TRP A 333 -0.39 9.54 -4.42
N ARG A 334 -0.47 9.21 -5.71
CA ARG A 334 -1.75 8.72 -6.27
C ARG A 334 -1.94 7.24 -6.00
N TRP A 335 -3.18 6.79 -5.76
CA TRP A 335 -3.47 5.37 -5.54
C TRP A 335 -3.00 4.48 -6.70
N VAL A 336 -3.06 4.96 -7.94
CA VAL A 336 -2.36 4.38 -9.09
C VAL A 336 -1.36 5.39 -9.60
N ARG A 337 -0.10 4.99 -9.75
CA ARG A 337 1.00 5.93 -9.99
C ARG A 337 1.84 5.55 -11.22
N PRO A 338 2.11 6.48 -12.15
CA PRO A 338 3.17 6.30 -13.14
C PRO A 338 4.52 6.47 -12.44
N VAL A 339 5.48 5.60 -12.73
CA VAL A 339 6.83 5.63 -12.15
C VAL A 339 7.85 5.58 -13.28
N PHE A 340 8.85 6.46 -13.19
CA PHE A 340 9.98 6.54 -14.11
C PHE A 340 11.27 6.42 -13.30
N ASP A 341 11.96 5.28 -13.42
CA ASP A 341 13.20 5.03 -12.67
C ASP A 341 14.18 4.15 -13.45
N GLY A 342 15.42 4.03 -12.97
CA GLY A 342 16.39 3.04 -13.45
C GLY A 342 17.84 3.44 -13.14
N PRO A 343 18.62 2.63 -12.38
CA PRO A 343 20.02 2.94 -12.11
C PRO A 343 20.90 3.04 -13.37
N THR A 344 20.52 2.35 -14.45
CA THR A 344 21.23 2.34 -15.72
C THR A 344 20.24 2.46 -16.87
N ARG A 345 20.73 2.79 -18.08
CA ARG A 345 19.89 2.81 -19.29
C ARG A 345 19.23 1.46 -19.59
N SER A 346 19.88 0.35 -19.23
CA SER A 346 19.35 -0.99 -19.48
C SER A 346 18.34 -1.46 -18.43
N SER A 347 18.19 -0.72 -17.33
CA SER A 347 17.20 -0.98 -16.28
C SER A 347 16.21 0.19 -16.13
N ALA A 348 16.23 1.14 -17.06
CA ALA A 348 15.23 2.19 -17.14
C ALA A 348 13.85 1.58 -17.36
N ASN A 349 12.88 2.03 -16.58
CA ASN A 349 11.52 1.51 -16.60
C ASN A 349 10.50 2.63 -16.44
N ALA A 350 9.48 2.61 -17.30
CA ALA A 350 8.24 3.33 -17.14
C ALA A 350 7.20 2.29 -16.72
N ARG A 351 6.65 2.42 -15.52
CA ARG A 351 5.79 1.39 -14.93
C ARG A 351 4.61 1.99 -14.20
N ILE A 352 3.60 1.16 -13.98
CA ILE A 352 2.48 1.45 -13.08
C ILE A 352 2.80 0.82 -11.73
N GLU A 353 2.71 1.62 -10.68
CA GLU A 353 2.65 1.17 -9.31
C GLU A 353 1.19 1.23 -8.82
N PHE A 354 0.65 0.09 -8.42
CA PHE A 354 -0.75 -0.07 -8.03
C PHE A 354 -0.85 -0.19 -6.50
N ARG A 355 -1.10 0.94 -5.83
CA ARG A 355 -1.09 1.08 -4.37
C ARG A 355 -2.43 0.89 -3.63
N PRO A 356 -3.61 0.63 -4.26
CA PRO A 356 -4.85 0.47 -3.50
C PRO A 356 -4.84 -0.68 -2.50
N ILE A 357 -4.08 -1.73 -2.78
CA ILE A 357 -4.29 -3.03 -2.15
C ILE A 357 -3.62 -3.08 -0.76
N PRO A 358 -4.37 -3.39 0.31
CA PRO A 358 -3.78 -3.57 1.63
C PRO A 358 -2.95 -4.86 1.70
N ALA A 359 -2.07 -4.97 2.71
CA ALA A 359 -1.37 -6.21 2.99
C ALA A 359 -2.36 -7.38 3.18
N GLN A 360 -2.04 -8.55 2.64
CA GLN A 360 -2.95 -9.70 2.59
C GLN A 360 -2.56 -10.80 3.59
N PRO A 361 -3.53 -11.61 4.07
CA PRO A 361 -3.28 -12.60 5.13
C PRO A 361 -2.16 -13.62 4.85
N THR A 362 -1.92 -13.96 3.59
CA THR A 362 -0.89 -14.92 3.18
C THR A 362 -0.11 -14.44 1.95
N VAL A 363 1.04 -15.06 1.70
CA VAL A 363 1.81 -14.87 0.46
C VAL A 363 0.99 -15.28 -0.76
N ARG A 364 0.22 -16.37 -0.67
CA ARG A 364 -0.64 -16.83 -1.77
C ARG A 364 -1.67 -15.78 -2.15
N ASP A 365 -2.34 -15.18 -1.16
CA ASP A 365 -3.32 -14.11 -1.38
C ASP A 365 -2.70 -12.83 -1.96
N SER A 366 -1.49 -12.48 -1.51
CA SER A 366 -0.75 -11.32 -2.04
C SER A 366 -0.39 -11.49 -3.51
N VAL A 367 0.17 -12.66 -3.85
CA VAL A 367 0.55 -13.00 -5.23
C VAL A 367 -0.69 -13.18 -6.11
N ALA A 368 -1.83 -13.63 -5.57
CA ALA A 368 -3.09 -13.69 -6.30
C ALA A 368 -3.55 -12.30 -6.79
N LEU A 369 -3.48 -11.27 -5.95
CA LEU A 369 -3.80 -9.89 -6.35
C LEU A 369 -2.77 -9.33 -7.35
N GLN A 370 -1.48 -9.61 -7.17
CA GLN A 370 -0.44 -9.25 -8.14
C GLN A 370 -0.71 -9.89 -9.51
N ALA A 371 -0.98 -11.20 -9.54
CA ALA A 371 -1.25 -11.95 -10.76
C ALA A 371 -2.56 -11.50 -11.42
N ALA A 372 -3.60 -11.23 -10.64
CA ALA A 372 -4.86 -10.72 -11.16
C ALA A 372 -4.69 -9.35 -11.80
N PHE A 373 -4.00 -8.42 -11.14
CA PHE A 373 -3.70 -7.10 -11.69
C PHE A 373 -2.88 -7.21 -12.99
N ALA A 374 -1.79 -7.97 -12.99
CA ALA A 374 -0.97 -8.15 -14.18
C ALA A 374 -1.72 -8.84 -15.33
N GLY A 375 -2.55 -9.84 -15.03
CA GLY A 375 -3.41 -10.51 -15.99
C GLY A 375 -4.46 -9.57 -16.59
N LEU A 376 -5.05 -8.67 -15.79
CA LEU A 376 -5.96 -7.64 -16.27
C LEU A 376 -5.25 -6.64 -17.19
N MET A 377 -4.08 -6.14 -16.79
CA MET A 377 -3.28 -5.23 -17.62
C MET A 377 -3.00 -5.83 -18.99
N GLU A 378 -2.77 -7.13 -19.04
CA GLU A 378 -2.47 -7.88 -20.26
C GLU A 378 -3.70 -8.20 -21.11
N SER A 379 -4.80 -8.61 -20.47
CA SER A 379 -6.01 -9.04 -21.15
C SER A 379 -6.83 -7.84 -21.63
N LEU A 380 -7.05 -6.84 -20.78
CA LEU A 380 -7.91 -5.70 -21.08
C LEU A 380 -7.33 -4.85 -22.20
N THR A 381 -6.01 -4.62 -22.17
CA THR A 381 -5.33 -3.86 -23.23
C THR A 381 -5.33 -4.60 -24.55
N ARG A 382 -4.97 -5.89 -24.57
CA ARG A 382 -4.95 -6.72 -25.79
C ARG A 382 -6.30 -6.78 -26.48
N HIS A 383 -7.38 -6.92 -25.72
CA HIS A 383 -8.73 -7.09 -26.26
C HIS A 383 -9.50 -5.76 -26.40
N GLU A 384 -8.86 -4.63 -26.09
CA GLU A 384 -9.48 -3.30 -26.10
C GLU A 384 -10.80 -3.28 -25.31
N HIS A 385 -10.76 -3.86 -24.10
CA HIS A 385 -11.96 -4.13 -23.31
C HIS A 385 -12.80 -2.85 -23.13
N PRO A 386 -14.14 -2.91 -23.32
CA PRO A 386 -15.02 -1.73 -23.29
C PRO A 386 -15.01 -0.94 -21.99
N VAL A 387 -14.61 -1.58 -20.87
CA VAL A 387 -14.46 -0.92 -19.57
C VAL A 387 -13.61 0.35 -19.61
N ILE A 388 -12.69 0.50 -20.56
CA ILE A 388 -11.94 1.75 -20.73
C ILE A 388 -12.85 2.98 -20.89
N ASN A 389 -14.07 2.79 -21.38
CA ASN A 389 -15.07 3.85 -21.57
C ASN A 389 -15.91 4.12 -20.32
N LEU A 390 -15.69 3.40 -19.21
CA LEU A 390 -16.32 3.71 -17.94
C LEU A 390 -15.89 5.14 -17.54
N PRO A 391 -16.83 6.06 -17.28
CA PRO A 391 -16.51 7.41 -16.86
C PRO A 391 -15.58 7.40 -15.66
N TRP A 392 -14.61 8.32 -15.66
CA TRP A 392 -13.65 8.42 -14.56
C TRP A 392 -14.34 8.63 -13.20
N GLU A 393 -15.41 9.43 -13.16
CA GLU A 393 -16.20 9.67 -11.95
C GLU A 393 -16.78 8.36 -11.38
N ASP A 394 -17.23 7.45 -12.25
CA ASP A 394 -17.76 6.15 -11.84
C ASP A 394 -16.63 5.23 -11.35
N ALA A 395 -15.46 5.24 -11.98
CA ALA A 395 -14.29 4.51 -11.49
C ALA A 395 -13.83 5.01 -10.12
N ARG A 396 -13.86 6.33 -9.90
CA ARG A 396 -13.59 6.96 -8.60
C ARG A 396 -14.65 6.56 -7.57
N ASN A 397 -15.92 6.60 -7.94
CA ASN A 397 -17.01 6.20 -7.03
C ASN A 397 -16.90 4.72 -6.66
N ASN A 398 -16.60 3.83 -7.61
CA ASN A 398 -16.34 2.42 -7.34
C ASN A 398 -15.22 2.22 -6.31
N PHE A 399 -14.16 3.03 -6.39
CA PHE A 399 -13.05 2.97 -5.45
C PHE A 399 -13.50 3.29 -4.02
N TYR A 400 -14.24 4.38 -3.80
CA TYR A 400 -14.70 4.73 -2.46
C TYR A 400 -15.85 3.82 -1.97
N VAL A 401 -16.71 3.32 -2.85
CA VAL A 401 -17.67 2.25 -2.51
C VAL A 401 -16.95 0.99 -2.04
N ALA A 402 -15.84 0.61 -2.67
CA ALA A 402 -15.01 -0.49 -2.20
C ALA A 402 -14.38 -0.23 -0.83
N VAL A 403 -14.05 1.02 -0.49
CA VAL A 403 -13.53 1.41 0.83
C VAL A 403 -14.59 1.22 1.91
N GLU A 404 -15.79 1.73 1.65
CA GLU A 404 -16.90 1.75 2.61
C GLU A 404 -17.48 0.34 2.79
N ASP A 405 -17.87 -0.31 1.69
CA ASP A 405 -18.70 -1.53 1.68
C ASP A 405 -17.94 -2.81 1.27
N GLY A 406 -16.69 -2.68 0.83
CA GLY A 406 -15.90 -3.81 0.36
C GLY A 406 -16.53 -4.53 -0.85
N ILE A 407 -16.46 -5.86 -0.85
CA ILE A 407 -16.96 -6.72 -1.95
C ILE A 407 -18.47 -6.61 -2.19
N ALA A 408 -19.25 -6.16 -1.20
CA ALA A 408 -20.70 -6.02 -1.28
C ALA A 408 -21.15 -4.67 -1.88
N GLY A 409 -20.22 -3.72 -2.03
CA GLY A 409 -20.52 -2.39 -2.54
C GLY A 409 -21.00 -2.42 -3.99
N GLU A 410 -22.02 -1.61 -4.31
CA GLU A 410 -22.60 -1.53 -5.65
C GLU A 410 -21.69 -0.71 -6.59
N GLN A 411 -20.86 -1.41 -7.37
CA GLN A 411 -19.95 -0.83 -8.34
C GLN A 411 -20.49 -0.88 -9.78
N GLN A 412 -20.20 0.15 -10.56
CA GLN A 412 -20.50 0.26 -11.99
C GLN A 412 -19.45 -0.49 -12.83
N TRP A 413 -19.88 -1.22 -13.85
CA TRP A 413 -18.98 -1.91 -14.77
C TRP A 413 -19.53 -1.88 -16.20
N ILE A 414 -18.65 -1.86 -17.20
CA ILE A 414 -19.01 -2.08 -18.61
C ILE A 414 -18.49 -3.46 -19.01
N THR A 415 -19.40 -4.36 -19.34
CA THR A 415 -19.07 -5.73 -19.71
C THR A 415 -18.37 -5.83 -21.06
N SER A 416 -17.79 -6.99 -21.36
CA SER A 416 -17.12 -7.28 -22.64
C SER A 416 -17.96 -7.02 -23.88
N ASP A 417 -19.28 -7.11 -23.79
CA ASP A 417 -20.23 -6.80 -24.87
C ASP A 417 -20.66 -5.32 -24.91
N GLY A 418 -20.11 -4.49 -24.03
CA GLY A 418 -20.35 -3.04 -23.96
C GLY A 418 -21.57 -2.64 -23.12
N ARG A 419 -22.18 -3.55 -22.37
CA ARG A 419 -23.34 -3.25 -21.52
C ARG A 419 -22.90 -2.73 -20.15
N GLU A 420 -23.51 -1.65 -19.70
CA GLU A 420 -23.37 -1.15 -18.32
C GLU A 420 -24.13 -2.06 -17.32
N THR A 421 -23.53 -2.31 -16.15
CA THR A 421 -24.08 -3.21 -15.14
C THR A 421 -23.63 -2.82 -13.73
N THR A 422 -24.51 -3.02 -12.74
CA THR A 422 -24.19 -2.97 -11.30
C THR A 422 -24.27 -4.34 -10.63
N ASP A 423 -24.56 -5.40 -11.41
CA ASP A 423 -24.54 -6.78 -10.94
C ASP A 423 -23.10 -7.19 -10.56
N GLN A 424 -22.84 -7.25 -9.25
CA GLN A 424 -21.53 -7.59 -8.70
C GLN A 424 -21.07 -9.00 -9.10
N SER A 425 -22.00 -9.95 -9.22
CA SER A 425 -21.66 -11.31 -9.65
C SER A 425 -21.15 -11.30 -11.10
N ALA A 426 -21.84 -10.56 -11.98
CA ALA A 426 -21.41 -10.39 -13.36
C ALA A 426 -20.05 -9.67 -13.44
N LEU A 427 -19.87 -8.59 -12.68
CA LEU A 427 -18.62 -7.82 -12.60
C LEU A 427 -17.45 -8.72 -12.21
N TYR A 428 -17.50 -9.38 -11.05
CA TYR A 428 -16.36 -10.16 -10.56
C TYR A 428 -16.11 -11.43 -11.38
N THR A 429 -17.17 -12.06 -11.92
CA THR A 429 -17.01 -13.20 -12.83
C THR A 429 -16.22 -12.79 -14.07
N GLU A 430 -16.57 -11.66 -14.68
CA GLU A 430 -15.89 -11.16 -15.87
C GLU A 430 -14.47 -10.66 -15.55
N LEU A 431 -14.30 -9.90 -14.48
CA LEU A 431 -12.99 -9.41 -14.01
C LEU A 431 -12.00 -10.57 -13.82
N LEU A 432 -12.38 -11.61 -13.07
CA LEU A 432 -11.51 -12.75 -12.81
C LEU A 432 -11.30 -13.62 -14.05
N ALA A 433 -12.27 -13.68 -14.97
CA ALA A 433 -12.09 -14.34 -16.27
C ALA A 433 -11.06 -13.61 -17.14
N HIS A 434 -11.07 -12.28 -17.17
CA HIS A 434 -10.05 -11.50 -17.90
C HIS A 434 -8.68 -11.59 -17.25
N ALA A 435 -8.60 -11.57 -15.91
CA ALA A 435 -7.37 -11.81 -15.18
C ALA A 435 -6.75 -13.16 -15.57
N HIS A 436 -7.55 -14.23 -15.52
CA HIS A 436 -7.13 -15.56 -15.96
C HIS A 436 -6.69 -15.56 -17.44
N ALA A 437 -7.48 -14.98 -18.34
CA ALA A 437 -7.17 -14.94 -19.77
C ALA A 437 -5.84 -14.22 -20.06
N GLY A 438 -5.50 -13.17 -19.31
CA GLY A 438 -4.21 -12.48 -19.42
C GLY A 438 -3.04 -13.34 -18.97
N LEU A 439 -3.21 -14.10 -17.89
CA LEU A 439 -2.20 -15.08 -17.44
C LEU A 439 -1.98 -16.17 -18.50
N SER A 440 -3.05 -16.71 -19.08
CA SER A 440 -2.94 -17.67 -20.19
C SER A 440 -2.25 -17.08 -21.42
N ALA A 441 -2.50 -15.80 -21.73
CA ALA A 441 -1.90 -15.11 -22.87
C ALA A 441 -0.38 -14.94 -22.76
N VAL A 442 0.17 -14.94 -21.53
CA VAL A 442 1.63 -14.88 -21.29
C VAL A 442 2.24 -16.27 -21.03
N GLY A 443 1.51 -17.34 -21.36
CA GLY A 443 2.02 -18.70 -21.46
C GLY A 443 1.81 -19.58 -20.23
N LEU A 444 1.04 -19.13 -19.22
CA LEU A 444 0.63 -20.01 -18.13
C LEU A 444 -0.37 -21.04 -18.67
N SER A 445 -0.26 -22.30 -18.22
CA SER A 445 -1.32 -23.28 -18.46
C SER A 445 -2.59 -22.92 -17.68
N ASP A 446 -3.75 -23.42 -18.12
CA ASP A 446 -5.03 -23.17 -17.44
C ASP A 446 -4.97 -23.51 -15.94
N ALA A 447 -4.35 -24.65 -15.59
CA ALA A 447 -4.19 -25.07 -14.20
C ALA A 447 -3.33 -24.10 -13.36
N GLU A 448 -2.37 -23.40 -13.97
CA GLU A 448 -1.53 -22.43 -13.28
C GLU A 448 -2.21 -21.08 -13.15
N ALA A 449 -2.89 -20.62 -14.21
CA ALA A 449 -3.70 -19.41 -14.16
C ALA A 449 -4.82 -19.57 -13.12
N ASP A 450 -5.52 -20.71 -13.10
CA ASP A 450 -6.51 -21.04 -12.08
C ASP A 450 -5.91 -21.02 -10.67
N ARG A 451 -4.71 -21.57 -10.46
CA ARG A 451 -4.05 -21.56 -9.14
C ARG A 451 -3.86 -20.14 -8.60
N TYR A 452 -3.54 -19.16 -9.44
CA TYR A 452 -3.34 -17.77 -9.01
C TYR A 452 -4.66 -17.02 -8.80
N ILE A 453 -5.71 -17.35 -9.55
CA ILE A 453 -7.02 -16.66 -9.47
C ILE A 453 -7.94 -17.26 -8.40
N GLU A 454 -7.78 -18.55 -8.09
CA GLU A 454 -8.63 -19.30 -7.16
C GLU A 454 -8.83 -18.64 -5.78
N PRO A 455 -7.81 -18.04 -5.12
CA PRO A 455 -8.03 -17.37 -3.84
C PRO A 455 -9.04 -16.22 -3.94
N LEU A 456 -9.00 -15.44 -5.03
CA LEU A 456 -9.93 -14.32 -5.24
C LEU A 456 -11.31 -14.82 -5.65
N ARG A 457 -11.38 -15.89 -6.45
CA ARG A 457 -12.64 -16.54 -6.81
C ARG A 457 -13.36 -17.05 -5.57
N TRP A 458 -12.64 -17.68 -4.63
CA TRP A 458 -13.19 -18.14 -3.37
C TRP A 458 -13.81 -17.00 -2.56
N ARG A 459 -13.17 -15.82 -2.52
CA ARG A 459 -13.71 -14.64 -1.81
C ARG A 459 -15.05 -14.18 -2.41
N VAL A 460 -15.16 -14.19 -3.74
CA VAL A 460 -16.41 -13.84 -4.45
C VAL A 460 -17.50 -14.87 -4.16
N GLU A 461 -17.18 -16.16 -4.28
CA GLU A 461 -18.15 -17.26 -4.11
C GLU A 461 -18.71 -17.34 -2.69
N ASN A 462 -17.90 -16.99 -1.69
CA ASN A 462 -18.28 -17.04 -0.28
C ASN A 462 -18.69 -15.68 0.30
N ALA A 463 -18.49 -14.58 -0.45
CA ALA A 463 -18.64 -13.21 0.03
C ALA A 463 -17.83 -12.92 1.32
N VAL A 464 -16.64 -13.52 1.42
CA VAL A 464 -15.73 -13.36 2.57
C VAL A 464 -14.43 -12.73 2.11
N THR A 465 -14.19 -11.50 2.55
CA THR A 465 -12.90 -10.81 2.47
C THR A 465 -12.21 -10.84 3.84
N PRO A 466 -10.90 -10.53 3.93
CA PRO A 466 -10.23 -10.38 5.21
C PRO A 466 -10.93 -9.38 6.14
N ALA A 467 -11.43 -8.25 5.63
CA ALA A 467 -12.23 -7.31 6.41
C ALA A 467 -13.54 -7.93 6.92
N ALA A 468 -14.28 -8.67 6.08
CA ALA A 468 -15.51 -9.33 6.49
C ALA A 468 -15.26 -10.38 7.58
N TRP A 469 -14.15 -11.13 7.49
CA TRP A 469 -13.72 -12.09 8.50
C TRP A 469 -13.38 -11.42 9.83
N LYS A 470 -12.67 -10.29 9.82
CA LYS A 470 -12.39 -9.52 11.05
C LYS A 470 -13.69 -9.00 11.68
N ARG A 471 -14.61 -8.48 10.87
CA ARG A 471 -15.93 -7.97 11.31
C ARG A 471 -16.80 -9.06 11.92
N SER A 472 -16.77 -10.29 11.40
CA SER A 472 -17.56 -11.39 11.95
C SER A 472 -17.08 -11.83 13.34
N ILE A 473 -15.77 -11.84 13.58
CA ILE A 473 -15.20 -12.12 14.90
C ILE A 473 -15.59 -11.04 15.89
N VAL A 474 -15.34 -9.76 15.56
CA VAL A 474 -15.68 -8.65 16.48
C VAL A 474 -17.16 -8.66 16.82
N ARG A 475 -18.04 -8.86 15.82
CA ARG A 475 -19.50 -8.97 16.05
C ARG A 475 -19.85 -10.11 17.00
N THR A 476 -19.27 -11.29 16.81
CA THR A 476 -19.52 -12.48 17.64
C THR A 476 -19.09 -12.26 19.09
N GLU A 477 -17.92 -11.63 19.30
CA GLU A 477 -17.40 -11.31 20.64
C GLU A 477 -18.29 -10.28 21.35
N ILE A 478 -18.72 -9.22 20.65
CA ILE A 478 -19.66 -8.22 21.19
C ILE A 478 -21.01 -8.86 21.55
N GLU A 479 -21.58 -9.69 20.68
CA GLU A 479 -22.83 -10.43 20.95
C GLU A 479 -22.70 -11.39 22.14
N SER A 480 -21.47 -11.86 22.43
CA SER A 480 -21.13 -12.68 23.59
C SER A 480 -20.89 -11.87 24.87
N GLY A 481 -20.96 -10.53 24.80
CA GLY A 481 -20.83 -9.62 25.93
C GLY A 481 -19.42 -9.08 26.17
N ALA A 482 -18.48 -9.27 25.24
CA ALA A 482 -17.17 -8.64 25.31
C ALA A 482 -17.27 -7.12 25.09
N SER A 483 -16.32 -6.36 25.64
CA SER A 483 -16.12 -4.96 25.25
C SER A 483 -15.49 -4.85 23.85
N LEU A 484 -15.56 -3.66 23.23
CA LEU A 484 -14.92 -3.41 21.93
C LEU A 484 -13.41 -3.71 21.95
N ALA A 485 -12.72 -3.31 23.02
CA ALA A 485 -11.29 -3.57 23.17
C ALA A 485 -10.96 -5.06 23.26
N GLU A 486 -11.77 -5.84 23.99
CA GLU A 486 -11.63 -7.30 24.06
C GLU A 486 -11.91 -7.94 22.70
N ALA A 487 -12.99 -7.54 22.03
CA ALA A 487 -13.39 -8.08 20.72
C ALA A 487 -12.33 -7.81 19.63
N ILE A 488 -11.82 -6.59 19.53
CA ILE A 488 -10.74 -6.22 18.60
C ILE A 488 -9.44 -6.94 18.96
N GLY A 489 -9.12 -7.08 20.25
CA GLY A 489 -7.96 -7.82 20.72
C GLY A 489 -8.03 -9.31 20.37
N THR A 490 -9.20 -9.94 20.52
CA THR A 490 -9.46 -11.32 20.08
C THR A 490 -9.30 -11.45 18.57
N MET A 491 -9.90 -10.54 17.79
CA MET A 491 -9.77 -10.53 16.33
C MET A 491 -8.31 -10.50 15.87
N GLN A 492 -7.49 -9.59 16.42
CA GLN A 492 -6.09 -9.48 16.00
C GLN A 492 -5.27 -10.69 16.44
N ARG A 493 -5.51 -11.21 17.65
CA ARG A 493 -4.84 -12.43 18.14
C ARG A 493 -5.13 -13.62 17.21
N THR A 494 -6.40 -13.84 16.89
CA THR A 494 -6.82 -14.92 15.97
C THR A 494 -6.22 -14.74 14.59
N TYR A 495 -6.14 -13.50 14.07
CA TYR A 495 -5.51 -13.21 12.79
C TYR A 495 -4.03 -13.65 12.79
N ILE A 496 -3.28 -13.24 13.82
CA ILE A 496 -1.86 -13.57 13.96
C ILE A 496 -1.65 -15.09 14.15
N GLU A 497 -2.53 -15.76 14.90
CA GLU A 497 -2.48 -17.22 15.09
C GLU A 497 -2.74 -17.99 13.79
N ASN A 498 -3.74 -17.60 13.01
CA ASN A 498 -3.99 -18.23 11.72
C ASN A 498 -2.83 -17.97 10.75
N GLN A 499 -2.33 -16.73 10.70
CA GLN A 499 -1.18 -16.38 9.87
C GLN A 499 0.09 -17.09 10.32
N ARG A 500 0.23 -17.44 11.60
CA ARG A 500 1.36 -18.23 12.10
C ARG A 500 1.56 -19.51 11.31
N GLU A 501 0.46 -20.20 11.03
CA GLU A 501 0.44 -21.48 10.34
C GLU A 501 0.36 -21.33 8.80
N THR A 502 -0.19 -20.22 8.31
CA THR A 502 -0.59 -20.10 6.89
C THR A 502 0.17 -19.05 6.09
N LEU A 503 0.96 -18.15 6.69
CA LEU A 503 1.57 -17.01 6.00
C LEU A 503 2.35 -17.41 4.74
N ILE A 504 3.21 -18.42 4.85
CA ILE A 504 4.15 -18.80 3.77
C ILE A 504 3.52 -19.76 2.75
N ASP A 505 2.78 -20.76 3.22
CA ASP A 505 2.36 -21.91 2.41
C ASP A 505 0.83 -22.10 2.32
N GLY A 506 0.07 -21.39 3.15
CA GLY A 506 -1.39 -21.52 3.22
C GLY A 506 -2.14 -20.49 2.38
N SER A 507 -3.44 -20.43 2.61
CA SER A 507 -4.39 -19.51 1.98
C SER A 507 -5.32 -18.90 3.03
N PHE A 508 -5.81 -17.68 2.81
CA PHE A 508 -6.89 -17.12 3.61
C PHE A 508 -8.16 -17.99 3.57
N ALA A 509 -8.40 -18.68 2.47
CA ALA A 509 -9.51 -19.64 2.34
C ALA A 509 -9.46 -20.78 3.37
N ASP A 510 -8.30 -21.04 3.99
CA ASP A 510 -8.15 -22.07 5.02
C ASP A 510 -8.67 -21.61 6.41
N TRP A 511 -9.05 -20.34 6.57
CA TRP A 511 -9.37 -19.73 7.86
C TRP A 511 -10.84 -19.89 8.29
N GLY A 512 -11.66 -20.55 7.47
CA GLY A 512 -13.09 -20.81 7.74
C GLY A 512 -13.99 -20.20 6.68
#